data_AF-A0A9X1TF03-F1
#
_entry.id   AF-A0A9X1TF03-F1
#
_cell.length_a   1.000
_cell.length_b   1.000
_cell.length_c   1.000
_cell.angle_alpha   90.00
_cell.angle_beta   90.00
_cell.angle_gamma   90.00
#
_symmetry.space_group_name_H-M   'P 1'
#
loop_
_entity.id
_entity.type
_entity.pdbx_description
1 polymer ?
#
loop_
_entity_poly.entity_id
_entity_poly.type
_entity_poly.pdbx_seq_one_letter_code
_entity_poly.pdbx_strand_id
1 'polypeptide(L)'
;MRKLITPLAISAALLFASQNSFAQNVGINTQQPDPSAALDIVGTDKGLLIPRVSLQSLIDNVTVPNPANALLIYNTNAAIGKAGFYYNSGTSQSPIWSPIGDLALPYAKTGNGPGAAFFIENTNDAPTSSAITGNSVDAIGLRGVSQNGRGVVGSAISNGIGVFASSANTNGTALEVSGPVKISGPGQSPGNGKVLMSDGSGNATWENISGNVAFRASGILGGGNQIIPLHSEIKVAFANEAYDLGSNYNNSNQTPHSTFIAPSDGIYHFDASVGSACGSGCDFKTRLNLILTRNGSSSIIEQTGAYGGGQTFNFLSVDVALNQGDLLHLQLIYDTSTTSENIIMQSGNFNGRLVIPE
;
A
#
# COMPACT_ATOMS: atom_id res chain seq x y z
N MET A 1 -25.26 108.32 23.73
CA MET A 1 -24.22 107.28 23.84
C MET A 1 -24.81 105.87 24.05
N ARG A 2 -25.67 105.36 23.15
CA ARG A 2 -26.43 104.11 23.38
C ARG A 2 -26.62 103.19 22.15
N LYS A 3 -25.79 103.28 21.11
CA LYS A 3 -26.00 102.51 19.86
C LYS A 3 -24.85 101.60 19.39
N LEU A 4 -23.82 101.38 20.22
CA LEU A 4 -22.65 100.57 19.82
C LEU A 4 -22.49 99.24 20.59
N ILE A 5 -23.32 98.95 21.58
CA ILE A 5 -23.15 97.77 22.46
C ILE A 5 -23.72 96.48 21.82
N THR A 6 -24.79 96.57 21.02
CA THR A 6 -25.44 95.42 20.37
C THR A 6 -24.66 94.80 19.19
N PRO A 7 -24.06 95.55 18.25
CA PRO A 7 -23.26 94.92 17.19
C PRO A 7 -21.95 94.32 17.72
N LEU A 8 -21.38 94.89 18.79
CA LEU A 8 -20.15 94.41 19.42
C LEU A 8 -20.36 93.08 20.18
N ALA A 9 -21.51 92.92 20.86
CA ALA A 9 -21.87 91.69 21.54
C ALA A 9 -22.17 90.53 20.58
N ILE A 10 -22.81 90.81 19.43
CA ILE A 10 -23.10 89.80 18.40
C ILE A 10 -21.80 89.38 17.69
N SER A 11 -20.91 90.32 17.38
CA SER A 11 -19.61 90.01 16.77
C SER A 11 -18.71 89.19 17.70
N ALA A 12 -18.71 89.48 19.01
CA ALA A 12 -17.99 88.67 20.00
C ALA A 12 -18.58 87.25 20.13
N ALA A 13 -19.90 87.07 20.13
CA ALA A 13 -20.54 85.76 20.20
C ALA A 13 -20.24 84.87 18.98
N LEU A 14 -20.14 85.46 17.78
CA LEU A 14 -19.74 84.76 16.54
C LEU A 14 -18.26 84.36 16.52
N LEU A 15 -17.39 85.09 17.23
CA LEU A 15 -15.96 84.76 17.37
C LEU A 15 -15.68 83.65 18.39
N PHE A 16 -16.57 83.41 19.35
CA PHE A 16 -16.46 82.31 20.32
C PHE A 16 -17.13 81.01 19.85
N ALA A 17 -18.04 81.06 18.86
CA ALA A 17 -18.70 79.87 18.30
C ALA A 17 -17.88 79.13 17.23
N SER A 18 -16.73 79.68 16.81
CA SER A 18 -15.93 79.16 15.69
C SER A 18 -14.75 78.27 16.08
N GLN A 19 -14.56 77.96 17.38
CA GLN A 19 -13.44 77.14 17.83
C GLN A 19 -13.91 75.73 18.17
N ASN A 20 -13.98 74.86 17.17
CA ASN A 20 -13.75 73.41 17.25
C ASN A 20 -13.81 72.78 15.85
N SER A 21 -13.00 73.26 14.90
CA SER A 21 -12.75 72.49 13.67
C SER A 21 -11.70 71.44 13.98
N PHE A 22 -12.13 70.26 14.43
CA PHE A 22 -11.22 69.13 14.52
C PHE A 22 -11.00 68.59 13.09
N ALA A 23 -9.84 68.87 12.49
CA ALA A 23 -9.37 68.10 11.35
C ALA A 23 -8.91 66.72 11.89
N GLN A 24 -9.86 65.78 12.04
CA GLN A 24 -9.59 64.48 12.69
C GLN A 24 -8.98 63.45 11.74
N ASN A 25 -9.04 63.68 10.43
CA ASN A 25 -8.52 62.79 9.41
C ASN A 25 -7.75 63.57 8.34
N VAL A 26 -6.67 62.97 7.85
CA VAL A 26 -5.88 63.51 6.75
C VAL A 26 -6.41 62.94 5.45
N GLY A 27 -7.05 63.76 4.62
CA GLY A 27 -7.41 63.41 3.25
C GLY A 27 -6.34 63.87 2.27
N ILE A 28 -5.83 62.97 1.44
CA ILE A 28 -5.04 63.32 0.26
C ILE A 28 -5.89 63.00 -0.98
N ASN A 29 -6.21 64.02 -1.77
CA ASN A 29 -7.13 63.97 -2.92
C ASN A 29 -8.57 63.54 -2.60
N THR A 30 -9.02 63.65 -1.34
CA THR A 30 -10.43 63.50 -0.94
C THR A 30 -10.80 64.58 0.08
N GLN A 31 -11.99 65.15 -0.06
CA GLN A 31 -12.57 66.10 0.90
C GLN A 31 -13.46 65.43 1.94
N GLN A 32 -13.77 64.15 1.74
CA GLN A 32 -14.52 63.32 2.67
C GLN A 32 -13.68 62.08 2.93
N PRO A 33 -12.58 62.18 3.71
CA PRO A 33 -11.84 61.00 4.11
C PRO A 33 -12.77 60.06 4.85
N ASP A 34 -12.58 58.75 4.70
CA ASP A 34 -13.38 57.76 5.42
C ASP A 34 -13.42 58.09 6.92
N PRO A 35 -14.59 58.09 7.59
CA PRO A 35 -14.70 58.44 9.01
C PRO A 35 -13.83 57.58 9.95
N SER A 36 -13.45 56.38 9.52
CA SER A 36 -12.58 55.46 10.27
C SER A 36 -11.08 55.65 9.98
N ALA A 37 -10.71 56.46 8.99
CA ALA A 37 -9.33 56.65 8.56
C ALA A 37 -8.65 57.82 9.26
N ALA A 38 -7.46 57.60 9.83
CA ALA A 38 -6.58 58.69 10.23
C ALA A 38 -5.88 59.35 9.02
N LEU A 39 -5.65 58.58 7.96
CA LEU A 39 -5.11 59.00 6.67
C LEU A 39 -5.84 58.26 5.55
N ASP A 40 -6.50 58.99 4.65
CA ASP A 40 -7.18 58.46 3.47
C ASP A 40 -6.56 59.08 2.20
N ILE A 41 -6.16 58.23 1.26
CA ILE A 41 -5.47 58.64 0.03
C ILE A 41 -6.24 58.06 -1.15
N VAL A 42 -6.83 58.95 -1.96
CA VAL A 42 -7.57 58.56 -3.17
C VAL A 42 -6.74 58.88 -4.42
N GLY A 43 -6.59 57.90 -5.31
CA GLY A 43 -5.88 58.06 -6.58
C GLY A 43 -6.04 56.84 -7.47
N THR A 44 -6.05 57.05 -8.78
CA THR A 44 -6.21 55.96 -9.77
C THR A 44 -4.89 55.50 -10.38
N ASP A 45 -3.83 56.31 -10.29
CA ASP A 45 -2.53 56.12 -10.94
C ASP A 45 -1.33 56.38 -10.02
N LYS A 46 -1.55 56.66 -8.73
CA LYS A 46 -0.49 56.91 -7.73
C LYS A 46 -0.72 56.08 -6.46
N GLY A 47 0.37 55.76 -5.76
CA GLY A 47 0.36 55.02 -4.50
C GLY A 47 1.09 55.75 -3.36
N LEU A 48 1.24 55.08 -2.21
CA LEU A 48 1.94 55.60 -1.04
C LEU A 48 3.37 55.06 -0.96
N LEU A 49 4.36 55.95 -0.96
CA LEU A 49 5.71 55.62 -0.52
C LEU A 49 5.83 55.88 0.98
N ILE A 50 5.97 54.81 1.76
CA ILE A 50 6.31 54.87 3.18
C ILE A 50 7.81 55.20 3.37
N PRO A 51 8.27 55.51 4.60
CA PRO A 51 9.69 55.78 4.86
C PRO A 51 10.60 54.68 4.31
N ARG A 52 11.54 55.07 3.45
CA ARG A 52 12.54 54.19 2.84
C ARG A 52 13.82 54.28 3.65
N VAL A 53 14.19 53.19 4.32
CA VAL A 53 15.26 53.15 5.32
C VAL A 53 16.30 52.12 4.89
N SER A 54 17.58 52.46 4.98
CA SER A 54 18.67 51.52 4.73
C SER A 54 19.09 50.86 6.05
N LEU A 55 18.45 49.75 6.41
CA LEU A 55 18.72 49.06 7.69
C LEU A 55 20.17 48.58 7.75
N GLN A 56 20.78 48.68 8.94
CA GLN A 56 22.13 48.17 9.20
C GLN A 56 22.11 46.73 9.77
N SER A 57 21.00 46.29 10.36
CA SER A 57 20.76 44.91 10.81
C SER A 57 19.26 44.65 11.03
N LEU A 58 18.86 43.40 11.30
CA LEU A 58 17.46 43.05 11.64
C LEU A 58 17.05 43.49 13.06
N ILE A 59 17.97 44.02 13.85
CA ILE A 59 17.73 44.57 15.19
C ILE A 59 18.15 46.06 15.27
N ASP A 60 18.24 46.72 14.11
CA ASP A 60 18.69 48.11 14.00
C ASP A 60 17.79 49.08 14.78
N ASN A 61 18.37 49.71 15.80
CA ASN A 61 17.76 50.76 16.60
C ASN A 61 18.44 52.13 16.40
N VAL A 62 19.41 52.24 15.49
CA VAL A 62 20.20 53.45 15.25
C VAL A 62 19.63 54.22 14.07
N THR A 63 19.36 53.54 12.95
CA THR A 63 18.82 54.18 11.74
C THR A 63 17.39 54.65 11.95
N VAL A 64 16.64 53.93 12.78
CA VAL A 64 15.31 54.32 13.25
C VAL A 64 15.33 54.31 14.79
N PRO A 65 15.63 55.45 15.45
CA PRO A 65 15.68 55.51 16.90
C PRO A 65 14.30 55.29 17.54
N ASN A 66 14.24 54.45 18.59
CA ASN A 66 13.02 54.13 19.34
C ASN A 66 11.82 53.76 18.44
N PRO A 67 11.96 52.80 17.51
CA PRO A 67 10.89 52.51 16.55
C PRO A 67 9.66 51.98 17.29
N ALA A 68 8.47 52.48 16.97
CA ALA A 68 7.24 51.97 17.57
C ALA A 68 7.05 50.47 17.23
N ASN A 69 6.37 49.72 18.10
CA ASN A 69 5.87 48.40 17.73
C ASN A 69 4.94 48.53 16.51
N ALA A 70 5.03 47.59 15.57
CA ALA A 70 4.33 47.59 14.29
C ALA A 70 4.67 48.78 13.35
N LEU A 71 5.72 49.56 13.63
CA LEU A 71 6.19 50.60 12.70
C LEU A 71 6.58 49.98 11.36
N LEU A 72 5.98 50.47 10.27
CA LEU A 72 6.20 49.97 8.91
C LEU A 72 7.21 50.85 8.15
N ILE A 73 8.21 50.21 7.53
CA ILE A 73 9.21 50.85 6.67
C ILE A 73 9.44 50.04 5.39
N TYR A 74 10.06 50.66 4.39
CA TYR A 74 10.63 49.96 3.25
C TYR A 74 12.15 49.89 3.41
N ASN A 75 12.72 48.69 3.63
CA ASN A 75 14.15 48.49 3.69
C ASN A 75 14.77 48.57 2.27
N THR A 76 15.74 49.47 2.09
CA THR A 76 16.48 49.62 0.83
C THR A 76 17.81 48.85 0.81
N ASN A 77 18.28 48.33 1.94
CA ASN A 77 19.54 47.59 2.02
C ASN A 77 19.33 46.10 1.74
N ALA A 78 19.59 45.68 0.50
CA ALA A 78 19.46 44.27 0.08
C ALA A 78 20.52 43.33 0.67
N ALA A 79 21.52 43.85 1.38
CA ALA A 79 22.48 43.02 2.13
C ALA A 79 21.94 42.63 3.52
N ILE A 80 20.96 43.38 4.06
CA ILE A 80 20.32 43.12 5.35
C ILE A 80 18.90 42.63 5.06
N GLY A 81 18.79 41.34 4.75
CA GLY A 81 17.57 40.78 4.17
C GLY A 81 17.31 41.30 2.75
N LYS A 82 16.21 40.85 2.15
CA LYS A 82 15.77 41.34 0.84
C LYS A 82 15.22 42.76 0.97
N ALA A 83 15.45 43.62 -0.03
CA ALA A 83 14.77 44.92 -0.09
C ALA A 83 13.25 44.71 -0.15
N GLY A 84 12.49 45.44 0.67
CA GLY A 84 11.06 45.22 0.81
C GLY A 84 10.45 45.87 2.03
N PHE A 85 9.18 45.53 2.31
CA PHE A 85 8.46 46.04 3.48
C PHE A 85 8.86 45.29 4.74
N TYR A 86 9.15 46.03 5.82
CA TYR A 86 9.48 45.49 7.14
C TYR A 86 8.64 46.19 8.20
N TYR A 87 8.26 45.46 9.24
CA TYR A 87 7.67 46.05 10.44
C TYR A 87 8.48 45.68 11.69
N ASN A 88 8.44 46.55 12.70
CA ASN A 88 9.01 46.22 14.00
C ASN A 88 8.07 45.25 14.75
N SER A 89 8.42 43.97 14.80
CA SER A 89 7.70 42.95 15.58
C SER A 89 8.11 42.92 17.06
N GLY A 90 9.18 43.64 17.43
CA GLY A 90 9.68 43.78 18.79
C GLY A 90 9.14 45.00 19.53
N THR A 91 9.92 45.54 20.46
CA THR A 91 9.60 46.76 21.22
C THR A 91 10.42 47.95 20.73
N SER A 92 10.18 49.15 21.26
CA SER A 92 11.00 50.32 20.93
C SER A 92 12.43 50.25 21.47
N GLN A 93 12.65 49.55 22.57
CA GLN A 93 13.97 49.36 23.17
C GLN A 93 14.72 48.17 22.56
N SER A 94 14.00 47.20 22.00
CA SER A 94 14.56 46.01 21.36
C SER A 94 13.77 45.69 20.09
N PRO A 95 14.03 46.41 18.99
CA PRO A 95 13.32 46.19 17.75
C PRO A 95 13.73 44.88 17.09
N ILE A 96 12.77 44.31 16.36
CA ILE A 96 12.99 43.16 15.47
C ILE A 96 12.32 43.51 14.15
N TRP A 97 13.12 43.82 13.13
CA TRP A 97 12.63 44.13 11.80
C TRP A 97 12.29 42.83 11.07
N SER A 98 11.00 42.56 10.92
CA SER A 98 10.49 41.37 10.24
C SER A 98 9.95 41.74 8.86
N PRO A 99 10.36 41.04 7.79
CA PRO A 99 9.83 41.30 6.46
C PRO A 99 8.34 40.92 6.37
N ILE A 100 7.60 41.63 5.53
CA ILE A 100 6.23 41.28 5.15
C ILE A 100 6.28 40.49 3.84
N GLY A 101 5.67 39.31 3.82
CA GLY A 101 5.36 38.59 2.58
C GLY A 101 6.12 37.29 2.32
N ASP A 102 7.19 37.00 3.05
CA ASP A 102 7.95 35.75 2.88
C ASP A 102 7.76 34.80 4.07
N LEU A 103 7.66 33.49 3.79
CA LEU A 103 7.76 32.45 4.80
C LEU A 103 9.16 32.48 5.41
N ALA A 104 9.28 32.95 6.66
CA ALA A 104 10.54 32.90 7.39
C ALA A 104 10.76 31.48 7.94
N LEU A 105 11.87 30.84 7.54
CA LEU A 105 12.31 29.55 8.08
C LEU A 105 13.49 29.76 9.06
N PRO A 106 13.58 29.00 10.16
CA PRO A 106 12.70 27.91 10.56
C PRO A 106 11.33 28.42 11.06
N TYR A 107 10.26 27.81 10.54
CA TYR A 107 8.89 28.04 11.00
C TYR A 107 8.46 26.87 11.88
N ALA A 108 8.02 27.16 13.10
CA ALA A 108 7.43 26.16 13.98
C ALA A 108 6.16 26.74 14.61
N LYS A 109 5.04 26.02 14.46
CA LYS A 109 3.76 26.36 15.07
C LYS A 109 3.06 25.09 15.52
N THR A 110 2.45 25.12 16.69
CA THR A 110 1.46 24.11 17.12
C THR A 110 0.07 24.66 16.85
N GLY A 111 -0.75 23.89 16.14
CA GLY A 111 -2.16 24.20 15.91
C GLY A 111 -3.05 23.05 16.38
N ASN A 112 -4.24 23.37 16.90
CA ASN A 112 -5.27 22.40 17.18
C ASN A 112 -6.51 22.75 16.36
N GLY A 113 -6.72 22.05 15.25
CA GLY A 113 -7.83 22.29 14.35
C GLY A 113 -7.92 21.22 13.26
N PRO A 114 -9.08 21.07 12.58
CA PRO A 114 -9.33 20.02 11.61
C PRO A 114 -8.64 20.24 10.24
N GLY A 115 -8.02 21.41 10.01
CA GLY A 115 -7.39 21.77 8.75
C GLY A 115 -5.87 21.61 8.75
N ALA A 116 -5.26 21.78 7.57
CA ALA A 116 -3.82 21.83 7.45
C ALA A 116 -3.26 23.06 8.18
N ALA A 117 -2.29 22.87 9.08
CA ALA A 117 -1.57 23.97 9.71
C ALA A 117 -0.70 24.75 8.72
N PHE A 118 -0.32 24.10 7.61
CA PHE A 118 0.49 24.63 6.53
C PHE A 118 0.08 23.97 5.21
N PHE A 119 -0.13 24.75 4.14
CA PHE A 119 -0.53 24.28 2.82
C PHE A 119 0.30 24.99 1.75
N ILE A 120 0.91 24.22 0.87
CA ILE A 120 1.62 24.72 -0.31
C ILE A 120 0.94 24.10 -1.53
N GLU A 121 0.60 24.94 -2.51
CA GLU A 121 0.10 24.52 -3.82
C GLU A 121 1.05 25.06 -4.90
N ASN A 122 1.48 24.18 -5.80
CA ASN A 122 2.16 24.57 -7.04
C ASN A 122 1.22 24.30 -8.20
N THR A 123 0.74 25.37 -8.84
CA THR A 123 -0.24 25.30 -9.94
C THR A 123 0.40 25.13 -11.31
N ASN A 124 1.73 24.94 -11.39
CA ASN A 124 2.44 24.68 -12.64
C ASN A 124 2.25 23.21 -13.07
N ASP A 125 1.87 22.99 -14.32
CA ASP A 125 1.55 21.68 -14.90
C ASP A 125 2.74 20.98 -15.59
N ALA A 126 3.93 21.60 -15.59
CA ALA A 126 5.13 20.96 -16.12
C ALA A 126 5.51 19.71 -15.30
N PRO A 127 5.97 18.61 -15.94
CA PRO A 127 6.27 17.34 -15.27
C PRO A 127 7.46 17.40 -14.30
N THR A 128 8.26 18.46 -14.37
CA THR A 128 9.39 18.74 -13.46
C THR A 128 9.01 19.65 -12.28
N SER A 129 7.77 20.14 -12.25
CA SER A 129 7.29 21.01 -11.18
C SER A 129 7.20 20.25 -9.86
N SER A 130 7.58 20.89 -8.77
CA SER A 130 7.46 20.36 -7.42
C SER A 130 6.99 21.47 -6.48
N ALA A 131 6.04 21.17 -5.61
CA ALA A 131 5.64 22.12 -4.55
C ALA A 131 6.67 22.12 -3.40
N ILE A 132 7.25 20.95 -3.10
CA ILE A 132 8.21 20.76 -2.02
C ILE A 132 9.30 19.79 -2.51
N THR A 133 10.56 20.14 -2.29
CA THR A 133 11.72 19.27 -2.52
C THR A 133 12.54 19.19 -1.24
N GLY A 134 12.70 17.98 -0.68
CA GLY A 134 13.63 17.73 0.43
C GLY A 134 14.92 17.10 -0.10
N ASN A 135 16.06 17.68 0.23
CA ASN A 135 17.38 17.15 -0.14
C ASN A 135 18.26 17.03 1.11
N SER A 136 18.88 15.88 1.32
CA SER A 136 19.81 15.60 2.40
C SER A 136 20.86 14.61 1.92
N VAL A 137 22.10 14.76 2.39
CA VAL A 137 23.23 13.90 1.97
C VAL A 137 23.24 12.60 2.76
N ASP A 138 23.34 12.70 4.10
CA ASP A 138 23.48 11.53 4.99
C ASP A 138 22.31 11.37 5.97
N ALA A 139 21.25 12.17 5.83
CA ALA A 139 20.15 12.24 6.79
C ALA A 139 18.78 12.26 6.09
N ILE A 140 17.76 12.77 6.79
CA ILE A 140 16.36 12.71 6.35
C ILE A 140 16.01 13.97 5.56
N GLY A 141 15.64 13.83 4.28
CA GLY A 141 15.12 14.94 3.48
C GLY A 141 13.72 15.40 3.90
N LEU A 142 12.81 14.46 4.18
CA LEU A 142 11.43 14.71 4.61
C LEU A 142 11.03 13.69 5.69
N ARG A 143 10.48 14.15 6.81
CA ARG A 143 10.05 13.29 7.93
C ARG A 143 8.59 13.55 8.29
N GLY A 144 7.73 12.54 8.13
CA GLY A 144 6.35 12.56 8.64
C GLY A 144 6.21 11.71 9.90
N VAL A 145 5.52 12.21 10.92
CA VAL A 145 5.26 11.49 12.18
C VAL A 145 3.79 11.64 12.55
N SER A 146 3.13 10.53 12.87
CA SER A 146 1.77 10.51 13.42
C SER A 146 1.70 9.46 14.52
N GLN A 147 0.99 9.75 15.61
CA GLN A 147 0.87 8.82 16.74
C GLN A 147 -0.06 7.65 16.42
N ASN A 148 -1.22 7.94 15.80
CA ASN A 148 -2.27 6.95 15.54
C ASN A 148 -2.76 6.95 14.08
N GLY A 149 -2.29 7.91 13.27
CA GLY A 149 -2.76 8.13 11.90
C GLY A 149 -1.71 7.80 10.85
N ARG A 150 -1.79 8.50 9.71
CA ARG A 150 -0.82 8.39 8.61
C ARG A 150 0.23 9.47 8.76
N GLY A 151 1.50 9.11 8.84
CA GLY A 151 2.61 10.07 8.91
C GLY A 151 2.82 10.83 7.59
N VAL A 152 2.68 10.12 6.46
CA VAL A 152 2.77 10.68 5.10
C VAL A 152 1.66 10.05 4.25
N VAL A 153 1.05 10.84 3.36
CA VAL A 153 0.03 10.39 2.41
C VAL A 153 0.40 10.92 1.02
N GLY A 154 0.64 10.03 0.07
CA GLY A 154 0.73 10.34 -1.34
C GLY A 154 -0.53 9.90 -2.06
N SER A 155 -1.11 10.75 -2.90
CA SER A 155 -2.34 10.48 -3.62
C SER A 155 -2.29 11.11 -5.00
N ALA A 156 -2.71 10.35 -6.01
CA ALA A 156 -2.98 10.84 -7.35
C ALA A 156 -4.47 10.68 -7.65
N ILE A 157 -5.07 11.67 -8.31
CA ILE A 157 -6.53 11.74 -8.53
C ILE A 157 -6.96 10.98 -9.79
N SER A 158 -6.06 10.83 -10.76
CA SER A 158 -6.29 10.12 -12.02
C SER A 158 -5.28 8.97 -12.13
N ASN A 159 -4.72 8.71 -13.32
CA ASN A 159 -3.77 7.64 -13.59
C ASN A 159 -2.34 7.91 -13.09
N GLY A 160 -2.18 8.77 -12.08
CA GLY A 160 -0.87 9.15 -11.56
C GLY A 160 -0.33 8.18 -10.51
N ILE A 161 0.94 8.36 -10.14
CA ILE A 161 1.58 7.60 -9.07
C ILE A 161 1.43 8.36 -7.76
N GLY A 162 0.82 7.75 -6.75
CA GLY A 162 0.66 8.38 -5.43
C GLY A 162 2.00 8.54 -4.69
N VAL A 163 2.85 7.51 -4.73
CA VAL A 163 4.20 7.51 -4.15
C VAL A 163 5.14 6.78 -5.10
N PHE A 164 6.19 7.45 -5.55
CA PHE A 164 7.28 6.86 -6.32
C PHE A 164 8.53 6.81 -5.43
N ALA A 165 9.16 5.63 -5.36
CA ALA A 165 10.38 5.44 -4.61
C ALA A 165 11.42 4.76 -5.52
N SER A 166 12.64 5.30 -5.54
CA SER A 166 13.71 4.81 -6.42
C SER A 166 15.07 4.92 -5.75
N SER A 167 15.94 3.95 -6.00
CA SER A 167 17.38 4.04 -5.73
C SER A 167 18.12 3.95 -7.06
N ALA A 168 18.97 4.94 -7.36
CA ALA A 168 19.77 4.94 -8.59
C ALA A 168 20.97 3.96 -8.53
N ASN A 169 21.36 3.52 -7.33
CA ASN A 169 22.42 2.53 -7.12
C ASN A 169 21.80 1.14 -6.95
N THR A 170 22.35 0.14 -7.64
CA THR A 170 21.86 -1.26 -7.58
C THR A 170 21.99 -1.89 -6.20
N ASN A 171 22.84 -1.34 -5.33
CA ASN A 171 23.00 -1.80 -3.95
C ASN A 171 22.07 -1.06 -2.96
N GLY A 172 21.38 0.00 -3.40
CA GLY A 172 20.46 0.76 -2.55
C GLY A 172 19.03 0.25 -2.64
N THR A 173 18.27 0.44 -1.57
CA THR A 173 16.86 0.05 -1.47
C THR A 173 15.95 1.24 -1.71
N ALA A 174 14.96 1.12 -2.60
CA ALA A 174 13.93 2.14 -2.79
C ALA A 174 12.97 2.25 -1.58
N LEU A 175 12.74 1.14 -0.88
CA LEU A 175 11.85 1.07 0.28
C LEU A 175 12.45 0.16 1.35
N GLU A 176 12.58 0.68 2.57
CA GLU A 176 12.90 -0.09 3.78
C GLU A 176 11.70 0.00 4.74
N VAL A 177 11.27 -1.13 5.30
CA VAL A 177 10.14 -1.17 6.23
C VAL A 177 10.52 -1.96 7.48
N SER A 178 10.33 -1.36 8.64
CA SER A 178 10.40 -2.02 9.94
C SER A 178 8.99 -2.19 10.50
N GLY A 179 8.43 -3.39 10.32
CA GLY A 179 7.06 -3.74 10.73
C GLY A 179 6.21 -4.30 9.58
N PRO A 180 4.92 -4.61 9.83
CA PRO A 180 4.04 -5.17 8.81
C PRO A 180 3.74 -4.19 7.66
N VAL A 181 3.68 -4.72 6.43
CA VAL A 181 3.23 -3.98 5.24
C VAL A 181 1.80 -4.36 4.91
N LYS A 182 0.94 -3.37 4.68
CA LYS A 182 -0.42 -3.56 4.15
C LYS A 182 -0.51 -3.01 2.73
N ILE A 183 -0.86 -3.88 1.79
CA ILE A 183 -1.13 -3.53 0.39
C ILE A 183 -2.64 -3.70 0.17
N SER A 184 -3.32 -2.66 -0.31
CA SER A 184 -4.75 -2.67 -0.57
C SER A 184 -5.13 -1.50 -1.49
N GLY A 185 -6.27 -1.56 -2.15
CA GLY A 185 -6.71 -0.51 -3.05
C GLY A 185 -8.07 -0.81 -3.69
N PRO A 186 -8.57 0.10 -4.53
CA PRO A 186 -9.77 -0.15 -5.34
C PRO A 186 -9.60 -1.43 -6.17
N GLY A 187 -10.56 -2.35 -6.08
CA GLY A 187 -10.47 -3.67 -6.73
C GLY A 187 -9.51 -4.67 -6.07
N GLN A 188 -8.70 -4.25 -5.09
CA GLN A 188 -7.76 -5.09 -4.37
C GLN A 188 -8.29 -5.41 -2.97
N SER A 189 -8.91 -6.57 -2.83
CA SER A 189 -9.43 -7.06 -1.55
C SER A 189 -8.47 -8.08 -0.94
N PRO A 190 -7.54 -7.67 -0.05
CA PRO A 190 -6.80 -8.63 0.77
C PRO A 190 -7.79 -9.48 1.58
N GLY A 191 -7.49 -10.77 1.73
CA GLY A 191 -8.38 -11.72 2.38
C GLY A 191 -7.60 -12.90 2.95
N ASN A 192 -8.22 -13.63 3.88
CA ASN A 192 -7.60 -14.81 4.47
C ASN A 192 -7.32 -15.85 3.38
N GLY A 193 -6.09 -16.37 3.31
CA GLY A 193 -5.67 -17.36 2.31
C GLY A 193 -5.40 -16.81 0.90
N LYS A 194 -5.53 -15.50 0.67
CA LYS A 194 -5.10 -14.88 -0.58
C LYS A 194 -3.59 -14.68 -0.62
N VAL A 195 -3.04 -14.71 -1.83
CA VAL A 195 -1.64 -14.43 -2.10
C VAL A 195 -1.50 -13.20 -2.97
N LEU A 196 -0.36 -12.54 -2.86
CA LEU A 196 -0.02 -11.41 -3.71
C LEU A 196 0.66 -11.95 -4.97
N MET A 197 0.02 -11.78 -6.12
CA MET A 197 0.55 -12.18 -7.43
C MET A 197 0.95 -10.95 -8.23
N SER A 198 1.88 -11.10 -9.18
CA SER A 198 2.24 -10.05 -10.13
C SER A 198 1.67 -10.36 -11.49
N ASP A 199 1.11 -9.35 -12.16
CA ASP A 199 0.84 -9.44 -13.60
C ASP A 199 2.13 -9.25 -14.43
N GLY A 200 2.04 -9.39 -15.75
CA GLY A 200 3.16 -9.19 -16.68
C GLY A 200 3.65 -7.75 -16.79
N SER A 201 2.93 -6.78 -16.20
CA SER A 201 3.34 -5.37 -16.09
C SER A 201 3.97 -5.06 -14.72
N GLY A 202 4.07 -6.05 -13.83
CA GLY A 202 4.62 -5.87 -12.48
C GLY A 202 3.60 -5.38 -11.44
N ASN A 203 2.31 -5.28 -11.78
CA ASN A 203 1.29 -4.86 -10.82
C ASN A 203 0.93 -6.01 -9.88
N ALA A 204 0.93 -5.71 -8.59
CA ALA A 204 0.59 -6.67 -7.56
C ALA A 204 -0.92 -6.73 -7.32
N THR A 205 -1.51 -7.94 -7.35
CA THR A 205 -2.93 -8.17 -7.06
C THR A 205 -3.14 -9.26 -6.02
N TRP A 206 -4.16 -9.09 -5.17
CA TRP A 206 -4.57 -10.08 -4.17
C TRP A 206 -5.51 -11.11 -4.79
N GLU A 207 -4.92 -12.23 -5.19
CA GLU A 207 -5.64 -13.32 -5.83
C GLU A 207 -6.00 -14.40 -4.82
N ASN A 208 -7.17 -15.02 -5.05
CA ASN A 208 -7.38 -16.35 -4.51
C ASN A 208 -6.41 -17.29 -5.22
N ILE A 209 -5.90 -18.28 -4.51
CA ILE A 209 -5.33 -19.44 -5.18
C ILE A 209 -6.51 -20.23 -5.75
N SER A 210 -6.98 -19.87 -6.95
CA SER A 210 -7.93 -20.70 -7.70
C SER A 210 -7.20 -21.97 -8.14
N GLY A 211 -7.80 -23.14 -7.92
CA GLY A 211 -7.15 -24.42 -8.22
C GLY A 211 -6.27 -24.93 -7.07
N ASN A 212 -6.74 -24.85 -5.82
CA ASN A 212 -6.17 -25.69 -4.75
C ASN A 212 -6.43 -27.15 -5.13
N VAL A 213 -5.53 -27.76 -5.87
CA VAL A 213 -5.62 -29.17 -6.23
C VAL A 213 -4.74 -29.93 -5.26
N ALA A 214 -5.36 -30.58 -4.29
CA ALA A 214 -4.64 -31.42 -3.35
C ALA A 214 -5.61 -32.39 -2.69
N PHE A 215 -5.35 -33.70 -2.80
CA PHE A 215 -6.14 -34.71 -2.12
C PHE A 215 -5.25 -35.69 -1.36
N ARG A 216 -5.84 -36.40 -0.40
CA ARG A 216 -5.23 -37.57 0.24
C ARG A 216 -6.28 -38.62 0.55
N ALA A 217 -6.19 -39.75 -0.13
CA ALA A 217 -6.95 -40.95 0.11
C ALA A 217 -6.13 -41.98 0.92
N SER A 218 -6.80 -42.76 1.76
CA SER A 218 -6.12 -43.73 2.64
C SER A 218 -6.97 -44.94 2.99
N GLY A 219 -6.28 -46.00 3.43
CA GLY A 219 -6.89 -47.31 3.73
C GLY A 219 -7.35 -48.03 2.46
N ILE A 220 -7.72 -49.29 2.61
CA ILE A 220 -8.31 -50.08 1.52
C ILE A 220 -9.78 -50.34 1.84
N LEU A 221 -10.65 -50.18 0.84
CA LEU A 221 -12.09 -50.43 0.96
C LEU A 221 -12.34 -51.85 1.51
N GLY A 222 -13.29 -51.99 2.43
CA GLY A 222 -13.53 -53.25 3.12
C GLY A 222 -12.55 -53.57 4.27
N GLY A 223 -11.76 -52.58 4.72
CA GLY A 223 -10.98 -52.67 5.95
C GLY A 223 -9.64 -53.41 5.80
N GLY A 224 -9.04 -53.42 4.60
CA GLY A 224 -7.72 -54.03 4.41
C GLY A 224 -7.70 -55.55 4.24
N ASN A 225 -8.82 -56.12 3.76
CA ASN A 225 -8.94 -57.57 3.52
C ASN A 225 -9.34 -57.88 2.07
N GLN A 226 -9.01 -57.01 1.12
CA GLN A 226 -9.36 -57.23 -0.28
C GLN A 226 -8.47 -58.32 -0.86
N ILE A 227 -9.08 -59.44 -1.24
CA ILE A 227 -8.40 -60.59 -1.84
C ILE A 227 -7.97 -60.24 -3.27
N ILE A 228 -6.71 -60.52 -3.59
CA ILE A 228 -6.10 -60.34 -4.90
C ILE A 228 -5.69 -61.73 -5.42
N PRO A 229 -6.41 -62.28 -6.41
CA PRO A 229 -6.03 -63.53 -7.06
C PRO A 229 -4.71 -63.44 -7.83
N LEU A 230 -4.00 -64.56 -7.96
CA LEU A 230 -2.80 -64.64 -8.79
C LEU A 230 -3.10 -64.27 -10.25
N HIS A 231 -2.21 -63.48 -10.87
CA HIS A 231 -2.37 -62.92 -12.22
C HIS A 231 -3.58 -61.99 -12.39
N SER A 232 -4.12 -61.43 -11.29
CA SER A 232 -5.20 -60.44 -11.37
C SER A 232 -4.69 -59.01 -11.36
N GLU A 233 -5.50 -58.16 -11.98
CA GLU A 233 -5.34 -56.72 -12.03
C GLU A 233 -6.49 -56.09 -11.25
N ILE A 234 -6.18 -55.40 -10.16
CA ILE A 234 -7.18 -54.82 -9.27
C ILE A 234 -6.97 -53.32 -9.16
N LYS A 235 -7.98 -52.54 -9.55
CA LYS A 235 -8.04 -51.11 -9.25
C LYS A 235 -8.11 -50.93 -7.73
N VAL A 236 -7.19 -50.13 -7.20
CA VAL A 236 -7.11 -49.88 -5.76
C VAL A 236 -8.27 -48.97 -5.35
N ALA A 237 -9.11 -49.46 -4.45
CA ALA A 237 -10.22 -48.70 -3.88
C ALA A 237 -9.86 -48.24 -2.47
N PHE A 238 -9.83 -46.93 -2.24
CA PHE A 238 -9.49 -46.33 -0.94
C PHE A 238 -10.75 -46.14 -0.10
N ALA A 239 -10.65 -46.43 1.20
CA ALA A 239 -11.79 -46.36 2.12
C ALA A 239 -12.09 -44.93 2.60
N ASN A 240 -11.05 -44.12 2.79
CA ASN A 240 -11.14 -42.84 3.46
C ASN A 240 -10.51 -41.72 2.62
N GLU A 241 -11.05 -40.52 2.77
CA GLU A 241 -10.49 -39.27 2.26
C GLU A 241 -10.16 -38.37 3.46
N ALA A 242 -8.89 -37.99 3.61
CA ALA A 242 -8.45 -37.13 4.69
C ALA A 242 -8.72 -35.66 4.37
N TYR A 243 -8.49 -35.28 3.11
CA TYR A 243 -8.85 -33.99 2.52
C TYR A 243 -8.92 -34.13 0.99
N ASP A 244 -9.71 -33.28 0.36
CA ASP A 244 -9.76 -33.07 -1.10
C ASP A 244 -10.03 -31.59 -1.39
N LEU A 245 -8.95 -30.81 -1.45
CA LEU A 245 -8.99 -29.44 -1.89
C LEU A 245 -9.31 -29.44 -3.38
N GLY A 246 -10.35 -28.68 -3.76
CA GLY A 246 -10.79 -28.56 -5.16
C GLY A 246 -11.81 -29.62 -5.59
N SER A 247 -12.11 -30.60 -4.72
CA SER A 247 -13.07 -31.69 -5.02
C SER A 247 -12.71 -32.43 -6.32
N ASN A 248 -11.42 -32.73 -6.48
CA ASN A 248 -10.85 -33.30 -7.69
C ASN A 248 -10.53 -34.79 -7.55
N TYR A 249 -10.87 -35.41 -6.42
CA TYR A 249 -10.75 -36.83 -6.20
C TYR A 249 -12.12 -37.46 -5.95
N ASN A 250 -12.50 -38.43 -6.76
CA ASN A 250 -13.66 -39.24 -6.49
C ASN A 250 -13.31 -40.31 -5.45
N ASN A 251 -14.04 -40.32 -4.33
CA ASN A 251 -13.92 -41.37 -3.31
C ASN A 251 -14.54 -42.71 -3.79
N SER A 252 -14.55 -43.73 -2.93
CA SER A 252 -15.00 -45.08 -3.29
C SER A 252 -16.48 -45.17 -3.70
N ASN A 253 -17.31 -44.19 -3.34
CA ASN A 253 -18.76 -44.19 -3.60
C ASN A 253 -19.14 -43.39 -4.86
N GLN A 254 -18.17 -42.76 -5.52
CA GLN A 254 -18.37 -41.96 -6.72
C GLN A 254 -17.91 -42.72 -7.97
N THR A 255 -18.30 -42.25 -9.15
CA THR A 255 -17.93 -42.88 -10.44
C THR A 255 -17.17 -41.87 -11.31
N PRO A 256 -15.96 -42.19 -11.81
CA PRO A 256 -15.17 -43.39 -11.49
C PRO A 256 -14.64 -43.36 -10.06
N HIS A 257 -14.71 -44.48 -9.34
CA HIS A 257 -14.32 -44.54 -7.93
C HIS A 257 -12.80 -44.43 -7.75
N SER A 258 -12.36 -43.87 -6.62
CA SER A 258 -10.94 -43.78 -6.24
C SER A 258 -10.05 -43.22 -7.35
N THR A 259 -10.50 -42.11 -7.96
CA THR A 259 -9.92 -41.56 -9.19
C THR A 259 -9.74 -40.06 -9.05
N PHE A 260 -8.53 -39.59 -9.29
CA PHE A 260 -8.23 -38.17 -9.44
C PHE A 260 -8.63 -37.68 -10.83
N ILE A 261 -9.16 -36.46 -10.92
CA ILE A 261 -9.60 -35.80 -12.14
C ILE A 261 -8.84 -34.47 -12.24
N ALA A 262 -7.96 -34.32 -13.24
CA ALA A 262 -7.19 -33.10 -13.43
C ALA A 262 -8.13 -31.91 -13.75
N PRO A 263 -8.19 -30.86 -12.90
CA PRO A 263 -9.10 -29.73 -13.15
C PRO A 263 -8.59 -28.72 -14.18
N SER A 264 -7.29 -28.70 -14.44
CA SER A 264 -6.62 -27.82 -15.41
C SER A 264 -5.40 -28.51 -16.01
N ASP A 265 -4.87 -27.93 -17.09
CA ASP A 265 -3.56 -28.30 -17.61
C ASP A 265 -2.47 -27.95 -16.57
N GLY A 266 -1.41 -28.76 -16.51
CA GLY A 266 -0.26 -28.48 -15.64
C GLY A 266 0.55 -29.71 -15.24
N ILE A 267 1.56 -29.47 -14.39
CA ILE A 267 2.40 -30.49 -13.77
C ILE A 267 1.88 -30.81 -12.37
N TYR A 268 1.58 -32.08 -12.13
CA TYR A 268 1.06 -32.60 -10.87
C TYR A 268 2.03 -33.58 -10.25
N HIS A 269 2.11 -33.60 -8.92
CA HIS A 269 2.90 -34.56 -8.16
C HIS A 269 1.98 -35.58 -7.50
N PHE A 270 2.34 -36.86 -7.53
CA PHE A 270 1.61 -37.93 -6.86
C PHE A 270 2.55 -38.80 -6.02
N ASP A 271 2.13 -39.09 -4.79
CA ASP A 271 2.71 -40.15 -3.96
C ASP A 271 1.69 -41.26 -3.75
N ALA A 272 2.14 -42.50 -3.78
CA ALA A 272 1.33 -43.63 -3.38
C ALA A 272 2.12 -44.67 -2.60
N SER A 273 1.41 -45.38 -1.72
CA SER A 273 1.87 -46.65 -1.17
C SER A 273 0.74 -47.65 -1.10
N VAL A 274 1.00 -48.91 -1.44
CA VAL A 274 0.04 -50.01 -1.30
C VAL A 274 0.74 -51.21 -0.68
N GLY A 275 0.24 -51.62 0.48
CA GLY A 275 0.70 -52.76 1.25
C GLY A 275 -0.10 -54.01 0.94
N SER A 276 0.61 -55.10 0.66
CA SER A 276 0.05 -56.41 0.35
C SER A 276 0.65 -57.46 1.26
N ALA A 277 -0.12 -58.51 1.57
CA ALA A 277 0.32 -59.59 2.42
C ALA A 277 -0.26 -60.95 2.03
N CYS A 278 0.35 -62.03 2.51
CA CYS A 278 -0.21 -63.38 2.47
C CYS A 278 0.17 -64.17 3.73
N GLY A 279 -0.22 -65.45 3.77
CA GLY A 279 0.01 -66.34 4.91
C GLY A 279 1.49 -66.60 5.21
N SER A 280 1.77 -67.34 6.28
CA SER A 280 3.16 -67.70 6.62
C SER A 280 3.76 -68.63 5.57
N GLY A 281 4.96 -68.30 5.07
CA GLY A 281 5.70 -69.14 4.12
C GLY A 281 5.34 -68.93 2.65
N CYS A 282 4.44 -67.99 2.34
CA CYS A 282 4.17 -67.56 0.97
C CYS A 282 5.30 -66.65 0.45
N ASP A 283 5.41 -66.57 -0.87
CA ASP A 283 6.13 -65.51 -1.58
C ASP A 283 5.27 -64.94 -2.70
N PHE A 284 5.48 -63.68 -3.04
CA PHE A 284 4.72 -63.03 -4.10
C PHE A 284 5.45 -61.79 -4.64
N LYS A 285 5.15 -61.48 -5.89
CA LYS A 285 5.55 -60.23 -6.54
C LYS A 285 4.32 -59.43 -6.93
N THR A 286 4.30 -58.15 -6.57
CA THR A 286 3.29 -57.20 -7.00
C THR A 286 3.89 -56.08 -7.82
N ARG A 287 3.08 -55.47 -8.68
CA ARG A 287 3.37 -54.18 -9.31
C ARG A 287 2.27 -53.18 -9.01
N LEU A 288 2.65 -51.97 -8.65
CA LEU A 288 1.76 -50.83 -8.51
C LEU A 288 1.92 -49.93 -9.73
N ASN A 289 0.82 -49.74 -10.46
CA ASN A 289 0.75 -48.89 -11.64
C ASN A 289 -0.04 -47.64 -11.31
N LEU A 290 0.47 -46.49 -11.75
CA LEU A 290 -0.33 -45.29 -11.94
C LEU A 290 -0.89 -45.30 -13.35
N ILE A 291 -2.21 -45.39 -13.46
CA ILE A 291 -2.94 -45.44 -14.72
C ILE A 291 -3.46 -44.05 -15.04
N LEU A 292 -3.10 -43.55 -16.23
CA LEU A 292 -3.68 -42.36 -16.83
C LEU A 292 -4.74 -42.78 -17.86
N THR A 293 -5.94 -42.23 -17.76
CA THR A 293 -6.94 -42.31 -18.84
C THR A 293 -7.12 -40.94 -19.47
N ARG A 294 -6.74 -40.82 -20.75
CA ARG A 294 -6.87 -39.59 -21.56
C ARG A 294 -7.73 -39.90 -22.78
N ASN A 295 -8.79 -39.11 -22.98
CA ASN A 295 -9.73 -39.30 -24.10
C ASN A 295 -10.28 -40.74 -24.23
N GLY A 296 -10.52 -41.40 -23.09
CA GLY A 296 -11.01 -42.78 -23.02
C GLY A 296 -9.95 -43.88 -23.22
N SER A 297 -8.71 -43.53 -23.57
CA SER A 297 -7.60 -44.49 -23.68
C SER A 297 -6.78 -44.52 -22.40
N SER A 298 -6.48 -45.71 -21.87
CA SER A 298 -5.70 -45.87 -20.63
C SER A 298 -4.27 -46.34 -20.90
N SER A 299 -3.30 -45.76 -20.19
CA SER A 299 -1.90 -46.15 -20.22
C SER A 299 -1.29 -46.17 -18.82
N ILE A 300 -0.28 -47.02 -18.63
CA ILE A 300 0.59 -46.99 -17.44
C ILE A 300 1.59 -45.87 -17.64
N ILE A 301 1.60 -44.88 -16.75
CA ILE A 301 2.53 -43.75 -16.81
C ILE A 301 3.66 -43.83 -15.78
N GLU A 302 3.46 -44.61 -14.73
CA GLU A 302 4.49 -44.94 -13.75
C GLU A 302 4.20 -46.33 -13.16
N GLN A 303 5.26 -47.08 -12.88
CA GLN A 303 5.14 -48.44 -12.34
C GLN A 303 6.29 -48.74 -11.39
N THR A 304 5.96 -49.27 -10.22
CA THR A 304 6.93 -49.85 -9.30
C THR A 304 6.57 -51.29 -8.96
N GLY A 305 7.55 -52.08 -8.54
CA GLY A 305 7.35 -53.47 -8.17
C GLY A 305 7.94 -53.75 -6.80
N ALA A 306 7.30 -54.68 -6.09
CA ALA A 306 7.76 -55.16 -4.80
C ALA A 306 7.69 -56.69 -4.77
N TYR A 307 8.70 -57.30 -4.17
CA TYR A 307 8.72 -58.73 -3.84
C TYR A 307 8.61 -58.88 -2.32
N GLY A 308 7.86 -59.86 -1.86
CA GLY A 308 7.61 -60.06 -0.44
C GLY A 308 7.42 -61.53 -0.07
N GLY A 309 7.77 -61.86 1.16
CA GLY A 309 7.36 -63.09 1.84
C GLY A 309 6.65 -62.71 3.14
N GLY A 310 5.34 -62.89 3.19
CA GLY A 310 4.49 -62.39 4.29
C GLY A 310 3.88 -61.03 4.01
N GLN A 311 4.64 -59.92 4.09
CA GLN A 311 4.16 -58.54 3.85
C GLN A 311 5.14 -57.74 2.98
N THR A 312 4.62 -56.86 2.11
CA THR A 312 5.44 -55.93 1.32
C THR A 312 4.67 -54.68 0.93
N PHE A 313 5.39 -53.63 0.54
CA PHE A 313 4.82 -52.34 0.12
C PHE A 313 5.38 -51.92 -1.23
N ASN A 314 4.49 -51.48 -2.11
CA ASN A 314 4.86 -50.75 -3.31
C ASN A 314 4.80 -49.26 -3.00
N PHE A 315 5.78 -48.50 -3.46
CA PHE A 315 5.84 -47.04 -3.32
C PHE A 315 5.94 -46.40 -4.69
N LEU A 316 5.33 -45.24 -4.87
CA LEU A 316 5.38 -44.46 -6.10
C LEU A 316 5.47 -42.98 -5.74
N SER A 317 6.29 -42.23 -6.47
CA SER A 317 6.45 -40.79 -6.34
C SER A 317 6.83 -40.24 -7.70
N VAL A 318 5.96 -39.45 -8.34
CA VAL A 318 6.16 -39.01 -9.72
C VAL A 318 5.52 -37.67 -10.00
N ASP A 319 6.18 -36.88 -10.85
CA ASP A 319 5.62 -35.67 -11.47
C ASP A 319 5.08 -36.02 -12.86
N VAL A 320 3.85 -35.60 -13.17
CA VAL A 320 3.13 -35.95 -14.40
C VAL A 320 2.52 -34.69 -15.02
N ALA A 321 2.71 -34.51 -16.32
CA ALA A 321 1.99 -33.52 -17.11
C ALA A 321 0.59 -34.03 -17.46
N LEU A 322 -0.44 -33.32 -17.01
CA LEU A 322 -1.84 -33.67 -17.23
C LEU A 322 -2.58 -32.57 -17.97
N ASN A 323 -3.56 -32.99 -18.75
CA ASN A 323 -4.52 -32.11 -19.40
C ASN A 323 -5.80 -32.09 -18.56
N GLN A 324 -6.57 -31.01 -18.65
CA GLN A 324 -7.88 -30.89 -18.02
C GLN A 324 -8.76 -32.09 -18.42
N GLY A 325 -9.35 -32.74 -17.41
CA GLY A 325 -10.23 -33.91 -17.58
C GLY A 325 -9.51 -35.26 -17.60
N ASP A 326 -8.18 -35.29 -17.57
CA ASP A 326 -7.43 -36.54 -17.41
C ASP A 326 -7.79 -37.23 -16.09
N LEU A 327 -7.87 -38.56 -16.13
CA LEU A 327 -8.21 -39.38 -14.97
C LEU A 327 -6.99 -40.19 -14.51
N LEU A 328 -6.71 -40.18 -13.20
CA LEU A 328 -5.66 -41.02 -12.62
C LEU A 328 -6.19 -41.92 -11.52
N HIS A 329 -5.75 -43.17 -11.55
CA HIS A 329 -6.00 -44.11 -10.47
C HIS A 329 -4.84 -45.09 -10.32
N LEU A 330 -4.81 -45.79 -9.18
CA LEU A 330 -3.85 -46.85 -8.95
C LEU A 330 -4.44 -48.21 -9.30
N GLN A 331 -3.59 -49.06 -9.86
CA GLN A 331 -3.89 -50.45 -10.15
C GLN A 331 -2.77 -51.31 -9.58
N LEU A 332 -3.13 -52.34 -8.82
CA LEU A 332 -2.19 -53.34 -8.31
C LEU A 332 -2.31 -54.61 -9.13
N ILE A 333 -1.17 -55.15 -9.57
CA ILE A 333 -1.07 -56.42 -10.28
C ILE A 333 -0.34 -57.42 -9.38
N TYR A 334 -0.88 -58.64 -9.28
CA TYR A 334 -0.19 -59.76 -8.65
C TYR A 334 0.44 -60.65 -9.73
N ASP A 335 1.74 -60.53 -9.92
CA ASP A 335 2.46 -61.14 -11.05
C ASP A 335 2.73 -62.63 -10.85
N THR A 336 3.48 -62.99 -9.80
CA THR A 336 4.01 -64.35 -9.65
C THR A 336 4.07 -64.74 -8.19
N SER A 337 3.86 -66.02 -7.92
CA SER A 337 4.12 -66.67 -6.63
C SER A 337 4.53 -68.11 -6.85
N THR A 338 5.33 -68.65 -5.93
CA THR A 338 5.68 -70.07 -5.89
C THR A 338 4.62 -70.93 -5.20
N THR A 339 3.66 -70.32 -4.50
CA THR A 339 2.68 -71.02 -3.64
C THR A 339 1.24 -71.04 -4.19
N SER A 340 0.96 -70.33 -5.29
CA SER A 340 -0.39 -70.17 -5.90
C SER A 340 -1.48 -69.63 -4.94
N GLU A 341 -1.09 -69.04 -3.81
CA GLU A 341 -2.02 -68.46 -2.85
C GLU A 341 -2.48 -67.06 -3.27
N ASN A 342 -3.71 -66.70 -2.91
CA ASN A 342 -4.17 -65.32 -3.03
C ASN A 342 -3.46 -64.44 -2.00
N ILE A 343 -3.21 -63.19 -2.36
CA ILE A 343 -2.71 -62.17 -1.43
C ILE A 343 -3.85 -61.26 -1.00
N ILE A 344 -3.65 -60.47 0.06
CA ILE A 344 -4.60 -59.48 0.57
C ILE A 344 -3.99 -58.08 0.51
N MET A 345 -4.77 -57.12 0.05
CA MET A 345 -4.43 -55.70 0.09
C MET A 345 -4.79 -55.13 1.46
N GLN A 346 -3.79 -54.78 2.26
CA GLN A 346 -3.98 -54.45 3.68
C GLN A 346 -4.05 -52.96 3.98
N SER A 347 -3.26 -52.16 3.26
CA SER A 347 -3.17 -50.72 3.51
C SER A 347 -2.87 -49.98 2.22
N GLY A 348 -3.33 -48.73 2.14
CA GLY A 348 -3.07 -47.88 1.00
C GLY A 348 -2.99 -46.42 1.41
N ASN A 349 -2.15 -45.66 0.71
CA ASN A 349 -2.20 -44.20 0.67
C ASN A 349 -2.04 -43.73 -0.77
N PHE A 350 -2.79 -42.70 -1.14
CA PHE A 350 -2.63 -42.01 -2.42
C PHE A 350 -2.91 -40.54 -2.23
N ASN A 351 -1.95 -39.69 -2.56
CA ASN A 351 -2.11 -38.25 -2.51
C ASN A 351 -1.54 -37.63 -3.78
N GLY A 352 -2.11 -36.50 -4.16
CA GLY A 352 -1.60 -35.73 -5.28
C GLY A 352 -1.85 -34.25 -5.10
N ARG A 353 -1.06 -33.42 -5.78
CA ARG A 353 -1.24 -31.98 -5.82
C ARG A 353 -0.78 -31.36 -7.14
N LEU A 354 -1.34 -30.21 -7.50
CA LEU A 354 -0.80 -29.37 -8.57
C LEU A 354 0.50 -28.70 -8.10
N VAL A 355 1.53 -28.74 -8.96
CA VAL A 355 2.84 -28.11 -8.71
C VAL A 355 3.01 -26.87 -9.57
N ILE A 356 2.72 -26.98 -10.87
CA ILE A 356 2.84 -25.88 -11.83
C ILE A 356 1.55 -25.85 -12.67
N PRO A 357 0.73 -24.79 -12.58
CA PRO A 357 -0.37 -24.58 -13.53
C PRO A 357 0.19 -24.21 -14.91
N GLU A 358 -0.44 -24.73 -15.97
CA GLU A 358 -0.19 -24.33 -17.38
C GLU A 358 -1.40 -23.62 -17.98
#